data_AF-A0A528DV14-F1
#
_entry.id   AF-A0A528DV14-F1
#
_cell.length_a   1.000
_cell.length_b   1.000
_cell.length_c   1.000
_cell.angle_alpha   90.00
_cell.angle_beta   90.00
_cell.angle_gamma   90.00
#
_symmetry.space_group_name_H-M   'P 1'
#
loop_
_entity.id
_entity.type
_entity.pdbx_description
1 polymer ?
#
loop_
_entity_poly.entity_id
_entity_poly.type
_entity_poly.pdbx_seq_one_letter_code
_entity_poly.pdbx_strand_id
1 'polypeptide(L)' 'MTSPATKLESRLASIVPNLRSGLRDDASRPRKGRVRRVTGTVIHATVEEVRIGEVCELLDPRTGTATKAEVVGL' A
#
# COMPACT_ATOMS: atom_id res chain seq x y z
N MET A 1 12.55 13.20 -36.42
CA MET A 1 11.09 12.94 -36.46
C MET A 1 10.88 11.45 -36.23
N THR A 2 10.66 11.02 -34.98
CA THR A 2 10.56 9.60 -34.64
C THR A 2 9.16 9.09 -34.99
N SER A 3 9.09 8.07 -35.85
CA SER A 3 7.82 7.51 -36.33
C SER A 3 6.96 7.02 -35.15
N PRO A 4 5.62 7.18 -35.20
CA PRO A 4 4.72 6.72 -34.14
C PRO A 4 4.87 5.22 -33.80
N ALA A 5 5.29 4.40 -34.76
CA ALA A 5 5.57 2.98 -34.55
C ALA A 5 6.75 2.74 -33.58
N THR A 6 7.86 3.47 -33.77
CA THR A 6 9.06 3.35 -32.93
C THR A 6 8.80 3.78 -31.48
N LYS A 7 7.89 4.73 -31.26
CA LYS A 7 7.46 5.15 -29.92
C LYS A 7 6.65 4.06 -29.20
N LEU A 8 5.83 3.32 -29.93
CA LEU A 8 5.05 2.21 -29.38
C LEU A 8 5.96 1.03 -29.01
N GLU A 9 6.90 0.68 -29.88
CA GLU A 9 7.90 -0.37 -29.63
C GLU A 9 8.75 -0.06 -28.39
N SER A 10 9.22 1.18 -28.27
CA SER A 10 9.97 1.64 -27.09
C SER A 10 9.14 1.53 -25.80
N ARG A 11 7.84 1.89 -25.85
CA ARG A 11 6.93 1.70 -24.71
C ARG A 11 6.78 0.23 -24.35
N LEU A 12 6.49 -0.63 -25.32
CA LEU A 12 6.31 -2.07 -25.10
C LEU A 12 7.59 -2.71 -24.53
N ALA A 13 8.75 -2.34 -25.06
CA ALA A 13 10.05 -2.81 -24.58
C ALA A 13 10.33 -2.43 -23.11
N SER A 14 9.77 -1.31 -22.63
CA SER A 14 9.94 -0.87 -21.24
C SER A 14 9.01 -1.56 -20.22
N ILE A 15 7.93 -2.21 -20.67
CA ILE A 15 6.92 -2.80 -19.76
C ILE A 15 7.51 -3.94 -18.93
N VAL A 16 8.18 -4.90 -19.59
CA VAL A 16 8.69 -6.10 -18.90
C VAL A 16 9.79 -5.78 -17.88
N PRO A 17 10.79 -4.92 -18.18
CA PRO A 17 11.77 -4.48 -17.18
C PRO A 17 11.14 -3.75 -15.98
N ASN A 18 10.18 -2.86 -16.21
CA ASN A 18 9.53 -2.10 -15.13
C ASN A 18 8.66 -2.97 -14.22
N LEU A 19 7.98 -3.97 -14.79
CA LEU A 19 7.25 -4.96 -13.99
C LEU A 19 8.21 -5.81 -13.17
N ARG A 20 9.35 -6.23 -13.75
CA ARG A 20 10.36 -7.01 -13.04
C ARG A 20 11.04 -6.23 -11.91
N SER A 21 11.28 -4.93 -12.08
CA SER A 21 11.84 -4.10 -11.00
C SER A 21 10.83 -3.94 -9.85
N GLY A 22 9.56 -3.63 -10.16
CA GLY A 22 8.52 -3.51 -9.13
C GLY A 22 8.32 -4.81 -8.34
N LEU A 23 8.38 -5.97 -9.00
CA LEU A 23 8.27 -7.28 -8.32
C LEU A 23 9.49 -7.64 -7.47
N ARG A 24 10.68 -7.08 -7.74
CA ARG A 24 11.89 -7.33 -6.92
C ARG A 24 11.88 -6.52 -5.63
N ASP A 25 11.31 -5.32 -5.67
CA ASP A 25 11.20 -4.45 -4.50
C ASP A 25 9.99 -4.80 -3.62
N ASP A 26 8.98 -5.48 -4.18
CA ASP A 26 7.68 -5.79 -3.55
C ASP A 26 7.57 -7.23 -3.03
N ALA A 27 8.60 -7.72 -2.33
CA ALA A 27 8.50 -8.98 -1.58
C ALA A 27 7.85 -8.83 -0.20
N SER A 28 7.44 -7.61 0.19
CA SER A 28 6.72 -7.37 1.44
C SER A 28 5.49 -6.53 1.15
N ARG A 29 4.43 -7.21 0.69
CA ARG A 29 3.09 -6.61 0.60
C ARG A 29 2.84 -5.89 1.94
N PRO A 30 2.52 -4.58 1.95
CA PRO A 30 2.36 -3.85 3.21
C PRO A 30 1.36 -4.61 4.08
N ARG A 31 1.74 -4.89 5.33
CA ARG A 31 0.93 -5.67 6.27
C ARG A 31 -0.36 -4.90 6.53
N LYS A 32 -1.46 -5.35 5.91
CA LYS A 32 -2.76 -4.70 6.04
C LYS A 32 -3.56 -5.38 7.13
N GLY A 33 -4.02 -4.59 8.08
CA GLY A 33 -5.02 -5.03 9.04
C GLY A 33 -6.45 -4.82 8.59
N ARG A 34 -7.38 -5.19 9.46
CA ARG A 34 -8.81 -4.89 9.31
C ARG A 34 -9.38 -4.36 10.61
N VAL A 35 -10.04 -3.20 10.53
CA VAL A 35 -10.85 -2.66 11.62
C VAL A 35 -11.98 -3.64 11.94
N ARG A 36 -12.13 -3.95 13.22
CA ARG A 36 -13.16 -4.86 13.77
C ARG A 36 -14.24 -4.10 14.52
N ARG A 37 -13.85 -3.06 15.27
CA ARG A 37 -14.75 -2.26 16.10
C ARG A 37 -14.19 -0.86 16.29
N VAL A 38 -15.07 0.13 16.35
CA VAL A 38 -14.74 1.51 16.70
C VAL A 38 -15.47 1.83 18.02
N THR A 39 -14.76 2.38 19.00
CA THR A 39 -15.33 2.72 20.32
C THR A 39 -14.75 4.06 20.78
N GLY A 40 -15.53 5.13 20.62
CA GLY A 40 -15.02 6.49 20.82
C GLY A 40 -13.85 6.76 19.88
N THR A 41 -12.71 7.13 20.45
CA THR A 41 -11.45 7.39 19.72
C THR A 41 -10.57 6.14 19.55
N VAL A 42 -10.94 5.01 20.16
CA VAL A 42 -10.16 3.77 20.11
C VAL A 42 -10.68 2.86 19.00
N ILE A 43 -9.77 2.40 18.15
CA ILE A 43 -10.07 1.51 17.02
C ILE A 43 -9.43 0.15 17.29
N HIS A 44 -10.28 -0.87 17.36
CA HIS A 44 -9.83 -2.25 17.48
C HIS A 44 -9.66 -2.83 16.08
N ALA A 45 -8.46 -3.31 15.77
CA ALA A 45 -8.12 -3.89 14.49
C ALA A 45 -7.38 -5.21 14.66
N THR A 46 -7.46 -6.08 13.66
CA THR A 46 -6.58 -7.24 13.54
C THR A 46 -5.45 -6.85 12.58
N VAL A 47 -4.20 -6.83 13.05
CA VAL A 47 -2.97 -6.58 12.28
C VAL A 47 -1.94 -7.63 12.71
N GLU A 48 -1.16 -8.16 11.79
CA GLU A 48 -0.09 -9.10 12.09
C GLU A 48 1.20 -8.37 12.51
N GLU A 49 1.84 -8.84 13.59
CA GLU A 49 3.15 -8.38 14.11
C GLU A 49 3.26 -6.88 14.45
N VAL A 50 2.15 -6.25 14.82
CA VAL A 50 2.15 -4.85 15.27
C VAL A 50 2.76 -4.69 16.66
N ARG A 51 3.41 -3.56 16.92
CA ARG A 51 3.98 -3.22 18.22
C ARG A 51 3.25 -2.04 18.87
N ILE A 52 3.17 -2.02 20.19
CA ILE A 52 2.69 -0.84 20.93
C ILE A 52 3.62 0.35 20.64
N GLY A 53 3.05 1.52 20.38
CA GLY A 53 3.76 2.74 19.97
C GLY A 53 4.03 2.83 18.46
N GLU A 54 3.69 1.80 17.68
CA GLU A 54 3.82 1.85 16.23
C GLU A 54 2.77 2.79 15.62
N VAL A 55 3.22 3.69 14.75
CA VAL A 55 2.34 4.57 13.98
C VAL A 55 1.84 3.83 12.76
N CYS A 56 0.52 3.75 12.61
CA CYS A 56 -0.15 3.10 11.50
C CYS A 56 -1.09 4.07 10.77
N GLU A 57 -1.60 3.65 9.62
CA GLU A 57 -2.59 4.40 8.84
C GLU A 57 -3.92 3.68 8.80
N LEU A 58 -4.99 4.42 9.08
CA LEU A 58 -6.37 4.02 8.87
C LEU A 58 -6.80 4.49 7.49
N LEU A 59 -7.21 3.56 6.64
CA LEU A 59 -7.63 3.84 5.26
C LEU A 59 -9.14 3.69 5.11
N ASP A 60 -9.81 4.72 4.59
CA ASP A 60 -11.15 4.60 4.05
C ASP A 60 -11.06 4.15 2.58
N PRO A 61 -11.41 2.89 2.25
CA PRO A 61 -11.30 2.37 0.89
C PRO A 61 -12.26 3.03 -0.10
N ARG A 62 -13.31 3.72 0.37
CA ARG A 62 -14.30 4.38 -0.50
C ARG A 62 -13.80 5.74 -0.98
N THR A 63 -13.13 6.49 -0.10
CA THR A 63 -12.64 7.84 -0.41
C THR A 63 -11.14 7.90 -0.70
N GLY A 64 -10.40 6.86 -0.31
CA GLY A 64 -8.94 6.83 -0.37
C GLY A 64 -8.27 7.65 0.72
N THR A 65 -9.03 8.23 1.65
CA THR A 65 -8.49 9.06 2.74
C THR A 65 -7.73 8.19 3.72
N ALA A 66 -6.55 8.66 4.12
CA ALA A 66 -5.74 8.05 5.16
C ALA A 66 -5.66 8.97 6.39
N THR A 67 -5.62 8.39 7.58
CA THR A 67 -5.41 9.11 8.84
C THR A 67 -4.44 8.33 9.72
N LYS A 68 -3.48 9.02 10.33
CA LYS A 68 -2.51 8.39 11.23
C LYS A 68 -3.16 8.00 12.55
N ALA A 69 -2.73 6.87 13.08
CA ALA A 69 -3.08 6.38 14.40
C ALA A 69 -1.85 5.76 15.06
N GLU A 70 -1.93 5.54 16.38
CA GLU A 70 -0.90 4.87 17.14
C GLU A 70 -1.48 3.63 17.81
N VAL A 71 -0.69 2.57 17.86
CA VAL A 71 -1.07 1.31 18.50
C VAL A 71 -0.89 1.47 20.00
N VAL A 72 -1.99 1.60 20.73
CA VAL A 72 -2.01 1.82 22.19
C VAL A 72 -2.25 0.55 23.01
N GLY A 73 -2.52 -0.59 22.37
CA GLY A 73 -2.79 -1.88 23.00
C GLY A 73 -2.90 -3.03 21.99
N LEU A 74 -2.98 -4.28 22.48
CA LEU A 74 -3.08 -5.53 21.70
C LEU A 74 -4.33 -6.33 22.05
#